data_AF-A0A428NIC6-F1
#
_entry.id   AF-A0A428NIC6-F1
#
_cell.length_a   1.000
_cell.length_b   1.000
_cell.length_c   1.000
_cell.angle_alpha   90.00
_cell.angle_beta   90.00
_cell.angle_gamma   90.00
#
_symmetry.space_group_name_H-M   'P 1'
#
loop_
_entity.id
_entity.type
_entity.pdbx_description
1 polymer ?
#
loop_
_entity_poly.entity_id
_entity_poly.type
_entity_poly.pdbx_seq_one_letter_code
_entity_poly.pdbx_strand_id
1 'polypeptide(L)'
;MPFYPELADPFLDELGKYVQWQSTLEALKNPPDTYMSSPTNILGGLEMIRNTKYSSQWEFDQTIKALINSANDGHFDVELCSFTPFTFMRNTALVSVSTDNTEAPELYTYSDAKFLNRTEVNVSPVVSIDGQDASSYLKEIEDQAQSQDPDARYNSLFFSVPGNEGNIPYDSFAANNIYPGSSITTLEFCNGSTLEVRNIATLRSPNFEAKNGKDVFDLYRVIVQ
;
A
#
# COMPACT_ATOMS: atom_id res chain seq x y z
N MET A 1 -1.34 9.37 16.21
CA MET A 1 -0.20 9.75 17.07
C MET A 1 0.01 11.25 16.98
N PRO A 2 0.43 11.94 18.06
CA PRO A 2 0.75 13.36 18.01
C PRO A 2 1.95 13.59 17.08
N PHE A 3 1.94 14.71 16.35
CA PHE A 3 3.09 15.19 15.58
C PHE A 3 3.94 16.11 16.44
N TYR A 4 5.26 15.96 16.37
CA TYR A 4 6.24 16.79 17.08
C TYR A 4 7.10 17.53 16.05
N PRO A 5 6.73 18.75 15.64
CA PRO A 5 7.42 19.50 14.59
C PRO A 5 8.92 19.69 14.84
N GLU A 6 9.32 19.83 16.11
CA GLU A 6 10.70 19.99 16.53
C GLU A 6 11.59 18.78 16.23
N LEU A 7 10.99 17.60 15.97
CA LEU A 7 11.71 16.38 15.60
C LEU A 7 11.72 16.12 14.10
N ALA A 8 10.88 16.81 13.32
CA ALA A 8 10.71 16.55 11.89
C ALA A 8 11.95 16.93 11.08
N ASP A 9 12.46 18.14 11.26
CA ASP A 9 13.64 18.62 10.54
C ASP A 9 14.90 17.78 10.80
N PRO A 10 15.27 17.48 12.07
CA PRO A 10 16.39 16.57 12.36
C PRO A 10 16.21 15.18 11.75
N PHE A 11 14.99 14.64 11.76
CA PHE A 11 14.71 13.35 11.14
C PHE A 11 14.93 13.38 9.62
N LEU A 12 14.45 14.43 8.94
CA LEU A 12 14.64 14.60 7.49
C LEU A 12 16.11 14.79 7.13
N ASP A 13 16.89 15.47 7.97
CA ASP A 13 18.34 15.63 7.77
C ASP A 13 19.04 14.27 7.79
N GLU A 14 18.75 13.44 8.79
CA GLU A 14 19.34 12.10 8.87
C GLU A 14 18.86 11.18 7.75
N LEU A 15 17.55 11.14 7.48
CA LEU A 15 16.99 10.38 6.36
C LEU A 15 17.64 10.79 5.04
N GLY A 16 17.84 12.09 4.83
CA GLY A 16 18.49 12.65 3.65
C GLY A 16 19.93 12.15 3.45
N LYS A 17 20.67 11.82 4.53
CA LYS A 17 22.01 11.21 4.42
C LYS A 17 21.93 9.80 3.85
N TYR A 18 20.96 8.99 4.27
CA TYR A 18 20.75 7.64 3.73
C TYR A 18 20.22 7.67 2.30
N VAL A 19 19.27 8.56 2.02
CA VAL A 19 18.69 8.72 0.68
C VAL A 19 19.76 9.05 -0.36
N GLN A 20 20.79 9.81 -0.02
CA GLN A 20 21.90 10.12 -0.92
C GLN A 20 22.70 8.89 -1.39
N TRP A 21 22.58 7.73 -0.72
CA TRP A 21 23.19 6.47 -1.18
C TRP A 21 22.37 5.77 -2.26
N GLN A 22 21.17 6.25 -2.58
CA GLN A 22 20.36 5.66 -3.63
C GLN A 22 20.94 6.02 -5.01
N SER A 23 21.47 5.02 -5.69
CA SER A 23 22.22 5.21 -6.95
C SER A 23 21.38 5.72 -8.12
N THR A 24 20.05 5.55 -8.05
CA THR A 24 19.11 5.85 -9.14
C THR A 24 18.49 7.24 -9.07
N LEU A 25 18.84 8.08 -8.08
CA LEU A 25 18.20 9.38 -7.84
C LEU A 25 18.13 10.28 -9.09
N GLU A 26 19.24 10.40 -9.83
CA GLU A 26 19.29 11.25 -11.03
C GLU A 26 18.44 10.68 -12.18
N ALA A 27 18.49 9.36 -12.36
CA ALA A 27 17.73 8.65 -13.38
C ALA A 27 16.22 8.66 -13.08
N LEU A 28 15.82 8.52 -11.81
CA LEU A 28 14.41 8.62 -11.40
C LEU A 28 13.85 10.03 -11.62
N LYS A 29 14.68 11.06 -11.43
CA LYS A 29 14.29 12.45 -11.64
C LYS A 29 14.08 12.79 -13.11
N ASN A 30 14.94 12.27 -13.99
CA ASN A 30 14.87 12.48 -15.44
C ASN A 30 15.03 11.14 -16.18
N PRO A 31 14.01 10.28 -16.14
CA PRO A 31 14.11 8.96 -16.72
C PRO A 31 14.04 9.04 -18.26
N PRO A 32 14.51 8.01 -18.98
CA PRO A 32 14.30 7.93 -20.42
C PRO A 32 12.80 7.80 -20.75
N ASP A 33 12.39 8.20 -21.95
CA ASP A 33 10.99 8.13 -22.41
C ASP A 33 10.40 6.71 -22.39
N THR A 34 11.25 5.68 -22.32
CA THR A 34 10.84 4.27 -22.21
C THR A 34 10.56 3.83 -20.78
N TYR A 35 10.76 4.69 -19.77
CA TYR A 35 10.45 4.38 -18.38
C TYR A 35 8.94 4.40 -18.19
N MET A 36 8.40 3.28 -17.72
CA MET A 36 6.95 3.05 -17.66
C MET A 36 6.29 3.67 -16.42
N SER A 37 7.07 4.15 -15.46
CA SER A 37 6.58 4.79 -14.24
C SER A 37 6.81 6.31 -14.26
N SER A 38 6.14 7.04 -13.38
CA SER A 38 6.30 8.49 -13.29
C SER A 38 7.72 8.90 -12.86
N PRO A 39 8.30 9.96 -13.45
CA PRO A 39 9.50 10.59 -12.92
C PRO A 39 9.29 11.04 -11.46
N THR A 40 10.30 10.90 -10.62
CA THR A 40 10.25 11.34 -9.23
C THR A 40 11.53 12.02 -8.77
N ASN A 41 11.39 13.11 -8.02
CA ASN A 41 12.51 13.87 -7.46
C ASN A 41 12.53 13.67 -5.94
N ILE A 42 13.17 12.61 -5.48
CA ILE A 42 13.19 12.24 -4.05
C ILE A 42 13.78 13.36 -3.18
N LEU A 43 14.95 13.90 -3.54
CA LEU A 43 15.58 14.97 -2.77
C LEU A 43 14.73 16.25 -2.74
N GLY A 44 14.13 16.63 -3.87
CA GLY A 44 13.20 17.76 -3.90
C GLY A 44 11.92 17.51 -3.11
N GLY A 45 11.42 16.27 -3.10
CA GLY A 45 10.27 15.87 -2.30
C GLY A 45 10.53 15.96 -0.81
N LEU A 46 11.73 15.60 -0.33
CA LEU A 46 12.11 15.77 1.09
C LEU A 46 12.06 17.25 1.49
N GLU A 47 12.51 18.15 0.62
CA GLU A 47 12.42 19.60 0.86
C GLU A 47 10.97 20.12 0.82
N MET A 48 10.10 19.55 -0.01
CA MET A 48 8.66 19.88 0.02
C MET A 48 8.01 19.42 1.33
N ILE A 49 8.34 18.21 1.79
CA ILE A 49 7.88 17.66 3.08
C ILE A 49 8.31 18.58 4.22
N ARG A 50 9.57 19.01 4.23
CA ARG A 50 10.11 19.95 5.22
C ARG A 50 9.27 21.22 5.37
N ASN A 51 8.76 21.75 4.25
CA ASN A 51 7.98 22.99 4.22
C ASN A 51 6.47 22.78 4.39
N THR A 52 6.03 21.54 4.60
CA THR A 52 4.61 21.18 4.75
C THR A 52 4.23 21.12 6.23
N LYS A 53 3.02 21.57 6.56
CA LYS A 53 2.46 21.47 7.92
C LYS A 53 1.59 20.22 8.03
N TYR A 54 1.85 19.43 9.05
CA TYR A 54 1.14 18.17 9.31
C TYR A 54 0.28 18.27 10.56
N SER A 55 -0.90 17.66 10.52
CA SER A 55 -1.82 17.62 11.66
C SER A 55 -1.52 16.45 12.60
N SER A 56 -0.83 15.42 12.10
CA SER A 56 -0.49 14.21 12.86
C SER A 56 0.78 13.54 12.34
N GLN A 57 1.42 12.70 13.17
CA GLN A 57 2.58 11.91 12.76
C GLN A 57 2.25 10.97 11.59
N TRP A 58 1.00 10.47 11.53
CA TRP A 58 0.52 9.62 10.45
C TRP A 58 0.63 10.32 9.10
N GLU A 59 0.19 11.58 9.00
CA GLU A 59 0.26 12.34 7.75
C GLU A 59 1.71 12.62 7.33
N PHE A 60 2.58 12.95 8.29
CA PHE A 60 4.02 13.14 8.03
C PHE A 60 4.66 11.86 7.50
N ASP A 61 4.47 10.74 8.20
CA ASP A 61 5.03 9.45 7.84
C ASP A 61 4.48 8.94 6.49
N GLN A 62 3.17 9.10 6.25
CA GLN A 62 2.53 8.73 4.98
C GLN A 62 3.08 9.54 3.81
N THR A 63 3.39 10.82 4.02
CA THR A 63 3.97 11.65 2.95
C THR A 63 5.40 11.22 2.62
N ILE A 64 6.20 10.90 3.64
CA ILE A 64 7.55 10.34 3.43
C ILE A 64 7.45 8.99 2.72
N LYS A 65 6.60 8.08 3.19
CA LYS A 65 6.43 6.75 2.61
C LYS A 65 6.00 6.83 1.14
N ALA A 66 5.02 7.69 0.82
CA ALA A 66 4.57 7.89 -0.55
C ALA A 66 5.70 8.45 -1.45
N LEU A 67 6.51 9.38 -0.94
CA LEU A 67 7.67 9.88 -1.68
C LEU A 67 8.69 8.77 -1.96
N ILE A 68 9.05 7.98 -0.96
CA ILE A 68 10.01 6.87 -1.12
C ILE A 68 9.46 5.81 -2.07
N ASN A 69 8.19 5.42 -1.92
CA ASN A 69 7.53 4.46 -2.80
C ASN A 69 7.42 4.94 -4.25
N SER A 70 7.34 6.26 -4.50
CA SER A 70 7.33 6.82 -5.86
C SER A 70 8.61 6.50 -6.67
N ALA A 71 9.69 6.10 -6.00
CA ALA A 71 10.89 5.59 -6.66
C ALA A 71 10.66 4.25 -7.38
N ASN A 72 9.59 3.52 -7.00
CA ASN A 72 9.29 2.18 -7.47
C ASN A 72 10.51 1.25 -7.32
N ASP A 73 11.15 1.24 -6.15
CA ASP A 73 12.32 0.38 -5.90
C ASP A 73 12.17 -0.38 -4.58
N GLY A 74 12.05 -1.71 -4.67
CA GLY A 74 11.85 -2.61 -3.53
C GLY A 74 13.03 -2.68 -2.57
N HIS A 75 14.18 -2.11 -2.94
CA HIS A 75 15.34 -2.00 -2.05
C HIS A 75 15.51 -0.59 -1.49
N PHE A 76 14.67 0.36 -1.91
CA PHE A 76 14.65 1.72 -1.39
C PHE A 76 13.44 1.92 -0.51
N ASP A 77 13.61 1.61 0.79
CA ASP A 77 12.53 1.63 1.76
C ASP A 77 12.89 2.38 3.04
N VAL A 78 11.86 2.83 3.74
CA VAL A 78 11.93 3.36 5.10
C VAL A 78 10.79 2.80 5.94
N GLU A 79 11.14 2.25 7.10
CA GLU A 79 10.16 1.85 8.12
C GLU A 79 9.93 3.03 9.08
N LEU A 80 8.70 3.55 9.08
CA LEU A 80 8.31 4.71 9.89
C LEU A 80 7.36 4.26 11.00
N CYS A 81 7.38 4.98 12.12
CA CYS A 81 6.72 4.55 13.36
C CYS A 81 5.20 4.37 13.21
N SER A 82 4.57 5.08 12.27
CA SER A 82 3.14 4.94 11.96
C SER A 82 2.74 3.59 11.35
N PHE A 83 3.66 2.91 10.66
CA PHE A 83 3.37 1.67 9.92
C PHE A 83 3.85 0.40 10.65
N THR A 84 4.54 0.56 11.78
CA THR A 84 5.10 -0.56 12.55
C THR A 84 4.12 -1.30 13.45
N PRO A 85 3.14 -0.66 14.13
CA PRO A 85 2.36 -1.35 15.17
C PRO A 85 1.34 -2.35 14.62
N PHE A 86 0.72 -2.02 13.48
CA PHE A 86 -0.42 -2.75 12.95
C PHE A 86 -0.20 -3.17 11.49
N THR A 87 -0.70 -4.35 11.16
CA THR A 87 -1.03 -4.74 9.79
C THR A 87 -2.55 -4.75 9.66
N PHE A 88 -3.06 -4.13 8.61
CA PHE A 88 -4.49 -4.11 8.30
C PHE A 88 -4.81 -5.21 7.30
N MET A 89 -5.85 -5.97 7.58
CA MET A 89 -6.29 -7.08 6.74
C MET A 89 -7.76 -6.92 6.36
N ARG A 90 -8.07 -7.16 5.10
CA ARG A 90 -9.42 -7.42 4.60
C ARG A 90 -9.64 -8.93 4.66
N ASN A 91 -10.76 -9.37 5.22
CA ASN A 91 -11.10 -10.80 5.22
C ASN A 91 -11.66 -11.25 3.85
N THR A 92 -11.04 -10.79 2.78
CA THR A 92 -11.27 -11.18 1.40
C THR A 92 -10.01 -10.89 0.59
N ALA A 93 -9.85 -11.62 -0.51
CA ALA A 93 -8.78 -11.45 -1.46
C ALA A 93 -9.40 -11.27 -2.85
N LEU A 94 -8.68 -10.60 -3.75
CA LEU A 94 -9.09 -10.46 -5.14
C LEU A 94 -8.18 -11.29 -6.04
N VAL A 95 -8.72 -11.66 -7.20
CA VAL A 95 -7.98 -12.22 -8.32
C VAL A 95 -8.39 -11.53 -9.61
N SER A 96 -7.46 -11.45 -10.56
CA SER A 96 -7.69 -10.93 -11.90
C SER A 96 -7.70 -12.11 -12.87
N VAL A 97 -8.85 -12.36 -13.52
CA VAL A 97 -9.07 -13.56 -14.33
C VAL A 97 -9.64 -13.20 -15.69
N SER A 98 -8.97 -13.63 -16.76
CA SER A 98 -9.55 -13.68 -18.11
C SER A 98 -10.24 -15.03 -18.29
N THR A 99 -11.53 -15.03 -18.59
CA THR A 99 -12.35 -16.24 -18.70
C THR A 99 -12.18 -16.98 -20.02
N ASP A 100 -11.69 -16.29 -21.06
CA ASP A 100 -11.52 -16.83 -22.41
C ASP A 100 -10.08 -16.75 -22.94
N ASN A 101 -9.16 -16.18 -22.16
CA ASN A 101 -7.75 -15.91 -22.52
C ASN A 101 -7.57 -14.92 -23.67
N THR A 102 -8.61 -14.20 -24.07
CA THR A 102 -8.57 -13.21 -25.16
C THR A 102 -9.04 -11.83 -24.71
N GLU A 103 -10.05 -11.79 -23.84
CA GLU A 103 -10.56 -10.56 -23.26
C GLU A 103 -9.73 -10.10 -22.06
N ALA A 104 -9.83 -8.81 -21.77
CA ALA A 104 -9.18 -8.22 -20.60
C ALA A 104 -9.65 -8.94 -19.32
N PRO A 105 -8.73 -9.23 -18.38
CA PRO A 105 -9.11 -9.84 -17.11
C PRO A 105 -10.13 -9.00 -16.33
N GLU A 106 -11.08 -9.67 -15.71
CA GLU A 106 -12.03 -9.07 -14.77
C GLU A 106 -11.65 -9.42 -13.33
N LEU A 107 -12.12 -8.62 -12.38
CA LEU A 107 -11.83 -8.78 -10.96
C LEU A 107 -12.87 -9.66 -10.30
N TYR A 108 -12.43 -10.66 -9.53
CA TYR A 108 -13.31 -11.53 -8.76
C TYR A 108 -12.79 -11.65 -7.33
N THR A 109 -13.68 -11.93 -6.37
CA THR A 109 -13.20 -12.41 -5.07
C THR A 109 -12.53 -13.77 -5.24
N TYR A 110 -11.48 -14.06 -4.47
CA TYR A 110 -10.82 -15.37 -4.53
C TYR A 110 -11.78 -16.52 -4.20
N SER A 111 -12.80 -16.27 -3.38
CA SER A 111 -13.89 -17.22 -3.12
C SER A 111 -14.73 -17.50 -4.36
N ASP A 112 -15.16 -16.46 -5.08
CA ASP A 112 -16.01 -16.58 -6.26
C ASP A 112 -15.25 -17.20 -7.44
N ALA A 113 -13.97 -16.87 -7.58
CA ALA A 113 -13.13 -17.38 -8.67
C ALA A 113 -13.07 -18.92 -8.72
N LYS A 114 -13.25 -19.60 -7.59
CA LYS A 114 -13.31 -21.09 -7.50
C LYS A 114 -14.54 -21.69 -8.21
N PHE A 115 -15.52 -20.86 -8.51
CA PHE A 115 -16.78 -21.25 -9.15
C PHE A 115 -16.87 -20.81 -10.62
N LEU A 116 -15.90 -20.04 -11.16
CA LEU A 116 -15.93 -19.55 -12.54
C LEU A 116 -16.07 -20.66 -13.59
N ASN A 117 -15.53 -21.85 -13.33
CA ASN A 117 -15.64 -23.00 -14.24
C ASN A 117 -16.87 -23.90 -13.97
N ARG A 118 -17.81 -23.48 -13.12
CA ARG A 118 -19.00 -24.27 -12.75
C ARG A 118 -20.26 -23.65 -13.35
N THR A 119 -20.99 -24.43 -14.13
CA THR A 119 -22.21 -23.99 -14.81
C THR A 119 -23.38 -23.72 -13.86
N GLU A 120 -23.35 -24.25 -12.64
CA GLU A 120 -24.45 -24.16 -11.67
C GLU A 120 -24.38 -22.91 -10.78
N VAL A 121 -23.24 -22.21 -10.75
CA VAL A 121 -23.02 -21.05 -9.88
C VAL A 121 -22.58 -19.87 -10.74
N ASN A 122 -23.47 -18.92 -10.95
CA ASN A 122 -23.14 -17.70 -11.66
C ASN A 122 -22.48 -16.71 -10.69
N VAL A 123 -21.19 -16.48 -10.85
CA VAL A 123 -20.44 -15.43 -10.13
C VAL A 123 -20.36 -14.17 -10.97
N SER A 124 -20.21 -13.02 -10.32
CA SER A 124 -20.18 -11.72 -10.98
C SER A 124 -18.87 -11.01 -10.64
N PRO A 125 -18.27 -10.26 -11.59
CA PRO A 125 -17.06 -9.51 -11.30
C PRO A 125 -17.32 -8.33 -10.36
N VAL A 126 -16.30 -7.95 -9.61
CA VAL A 126 -16.25 -6.74 -8.78
C VAL A 126 -16.02 -5.55 -9.69
N VAL A 127 -16.89 -4.54 -9.62
CA VAL A 127 -16.83 -3.34 -10.47
C VAL A 127 -16.59 -2.07 -9.66
N SER A 128 -16.89 -2.09 -8.36
CA SER A 128 -16.67 -0.95 -7.48
C SER A 128 -16.21 -1.38 -6.09
N ILE A 129 -15.34 -0.57 -5.49
CA ILE A 129 -14.79 -0.73 -4.14
C ILE A 129 -14.97 0.61 -3.41
N ASP A 130 -15.67 0.61 -2.28
CA ASP A 130 -16.00 1.81 -1.51
C ASP A 130 -16.66 2.93 -2.34
N GLY A 131 -17.43 2.56 -3.37
CA GLY A 131 -18.13 3.48 -4.27
C GLY A 131 -17.26 4.08 -5.37
N GLN A 132 -16.01 3.64 -5.50
CA GLN A 132 -15.09 3.99 -6.58
C GLN A 132 -14.97 2.84 -7.58
N ASP A 133 -14.72 3.14 -8.85
CA ASP A 133 -14.33 2.12 -9.84
C ASP A 133 -13.20 1.23 -9.29
N ALA A 134 -13.40 -0.10 -9.37
CA ALA A 134 -12.52 -1.05 -8.71
C ALA A 134 -11.06 -0.97 -9.20
N SER A 135 -10.85 -0.74 -10.50
CA SER A 135 -9.50 -0.60 -11.07
C SER A 135 -8.81 0.66 -10.56
N SER A 136 -9.56 1.77 -10.46
CA SER A 136 -9.07 3.03 -9.93
C SER A 136 -8.69 2.91 -8.44
N TYR A 137 -9.51 2.24 -7.63
CA TYR A 137 -9.20 1.99 -6.22
C TYR A 137 -7.94 1.13 -6.06
N LEU A 138 -7.82 0.06 -6.85
CA LEU A 138 -6.64 -0.81 -6.82
C LEU A 138 -5.38 -0.09 -7.29
N LYS A 139 -5.49 0.85 -8.23
CA LYS A 139 -4.38 1.67 -8.69
C LYS A 139 -3.77 2.50 -7.56
N GLU A 140 -4.57 3.00 -6.64
CA GLU A 140 -4.07 3.73 -5.46
C GLU A 140 -3.22 2.85 -4.54
N ILE A 141 -3.54 1.56 -4.44
CA ILE A 141 -2.74 0.58 -3.69
C ILE A 141 -1.48 0.21 -4.49
N GLU A 142 -1.61 -0.01 -5.79
CA GLU A 142 -0.51 -0.32 -6.71
C GLU A 142 0.57 0.77 -6.72
N ASP A 143 0.16 2.04 -6.70
CA ASP A 143 1.06 3.19 -6.68
C ASP A 143 1.85 3.31 -5.36
N GLN A 144 1.49 2.54 -4.33
CA GLN A 144 2.25 2.40 -3.09
C GLN A 144 3.14 1.14 -3.08
N ALA A 145 3.05 0.27 -4.09
CA ALA A 145 3.90 -0.91 -4.19
C ALA A 145 5.30 -0.53 -4.70
N GLN A 146 6.30 -1.33 -4.34
CA GLN A 146 7.70 -0.94 -4.48
C GLN A 146 8.43 -1.61 -5.65
N SER A 147 7.79 -2.49 -6.43
CA SER A 147 8.46 -3.10 -7.58
C SER A 147 8.76 -2.07 -8.68
N GLN A 148 9.92 -2.17 -9.33
CA GLN A 148 10.29 -1.34 -10.49
C GLN A 148 9.35 -1.56 -11.67
N ASP A 149 8.95 -2.81 -11.88
CA ASP A 149 8.07 -3.23 -12.95
C ASP A 149 6.60 -2.95 -12.60
N PRO A 150 5.87 -2.13 -13.38
CA PRO A 150 4.44 -1.87 -13.17
C PRO A 150 3.59 -3.14 -13.16
N ASP A 151 3.90 -4.13 -14.00
CA ASP A 151 3.13 -5.38 -14.07
C ASP A 151 3.33 -6.19 -12.79
N ALA A 152 4.54 -6.16 -12.21
CA ALA A 152 4.80 -6.78 -10.92
C ALA A 152 4.07 -6.06 -9.77
N ARG A 153 3.93 -4.73 -9.82
CA ARG A 153 3.10 -3.99 -8.86
C ARG A 153 1.63 -4.37 -8.98
N TYR A 154 1.09 -4.42 -10.20
CA TYR A 154 -0.27 -4.87 -10.46
C TYR A 154 -0.50 -6.31 -9.95
N ASN A 155 0.42 -7.23 -10.26
CA ASN A 155 0.33 -8.62 -9.81
C ASN A 155 0.36 -8.77 -8.28
N SER A 156 1.00 -7.84 -7.56
CA SER A 156 1.03 -7.86 -6.09
C SER A 156 -0.30 -7.53 -5.41
N LEU A 157 -1.26 -6.97 -6.15
CA LEU A 157 -2.61 -6.67 -5.67
C LEU A 157 -3.46 -7.91 -5.43
N PHE A 158 -3.09 -9.04 -6.02
CA PHE A 158 -3.97 -10.20 -6.13
C PHE A 158 -3.38 -11.42 -5.43
N PHE A 159 -4.27 -12.25 -4.90
CA PHE A 159 -3.88 -13.55 -4.38
C PHE A 159 -3.22 -14.40 -5.47
N SER A 160 -2.05 -14.97 -5.16
CA SER A 160 -1.41 -16.01 -5.95
C SER A 160 -0.94 -17.17 -5.07
N VAL A 161 -1.03 -18.40 -5.59
CA VAL A 161 -0.61 -19.61 -4.86
C VAL A 161 0.89 -19.59 -4.53
N PRO A 162 1.81 -19.29 -5.49
CA PRO A 162 3.25 -19.24 -5.18
C PRO A 162 3.62 -18.12 -4.21
N GLY A 163 2.91 -16.99 -4.23
CA GLY A 163 3.14 -15.89 -3.28
C GLY A 163 2.82 -16.32 -1.84
N ASN A 164 1.74 -17.08 -1.64
CA ASN A 164 1.25 -17.37 -0.29
C ASN A 164 1.96 -18.55 0.43
N GLU A 165 2.92 -19.23 -0.20
CA GLU A 165 3.70 -20.31 0.45
C GLU A 165 4.70 -19.80 1.50
N GLY A 166 4.92 -18.47 1.59
CA GLY A 166 5.96 -17.85 2.43
C GLY A 166 5.51 -17.14 3.72
N ASN A 167 4.26 -17.29 4.21
CA ASN A 167 3.72 -16.55 5.37
C ASN A 167 3.73 -15.01 5.24
N ILE A 168 3.92 -14.48 4.04
CA ILE A 168 3.73 -13.05 3.71
C ILE A 168 2.65 -13.02 2.63
N PRO A 169 1.46 -12.45 2.88
CA PRO A 169 0.43 -12.38 1.84
C PRO A 169 0.93 -11.44 0.73
N TYR A 170 1.27 -11.98 -0.43
CA TYR A 170 1.47 -11.20 -1.66
C TYR A 170 0.13 -10.80 -2.26
N ASP A 171 -0.75 -10.24 -1.43
CA ASP A 171 -2.03 -9.68 -1.81
C ASP A 171 -2.17 -8.34 -1.05
N SER A 172 -1.66 -7.28 -1.65
CA SER A 172 -1.62 -5.94 -1.04
C SER A 172 -3.02 -5.32 -0.90
N PHE A 173 -4.03 -5.86 -1.60
CA PHE A 173 -5.42 -5.56 -1.35
C PHE A 173 -5.92 -6.24 -0.06
N ALA A 174 -5.62 -7.51 0.13
CA ALA A 174 -6.03 -8.25 1.33
C ALA A 174 -5.26 -7.84 2.58
N ALA A 175 -3.97 -7.48 2.48
CA ALA A 175 -3.15 -7.11 3.62
C ALA A 175 -2.21 -5.94 3.31
N ASN A 176 -2.23 -4.90 4.14
CA ASN A 176 -1.36 -3.73 3.98
C ASN A 176 -1.05 -3.10 5.36
N ASN A 177 0.09 -2.42 5.49
CA ASN A 177 0.40 -1.65 6.70
C ASN A 177 -0.22 -0.23 6.66
N ILE A 178 -0.83 0.15 5.54
CA ILE A 178 -1.60 1.39 5.41
C ILE A 178 -3.05 1.15 5.85
N TYR A 179 -3.56 2.02 6.72
CA TYR A 179 -4.96 1.95 7.16
C TYR A 179 -5.90 2.25 5.98
N PRO A 180 -6.87 1.38 5.65
CA PRO A 180 -7.78 1.58 4.53
C PRO A 180 -8.83 2.69 4.73
N GLY A 181 -8.72 3.51 5.78
CA GLY A 181 -9.61 4.65 6.04
C GLY A 181 -10.95 4.32 6.69
N SER A 182 -11.40 3.06 6.65
CA SER A 182 -12.67 2.60 7.22
C SER A 182 -12.53 1.25 7.93
N SER A 183 -13.47 0.91 8.81
CA SER A 183 -13.59 -0.43 9.41
C SER A 183 -14.26 -1.45 8.48
N ILE A 184 -14.91 -0.98 7.41
CA ILE A 184 -15.56 -1.79 6.38
C ILE A 184 -15.06 -1.34 5.00
N THR A 185 -14.73 -2.31 4.15
CA THR A 185 -14.57 -2.13 2.70
C THR A 185 -15.80 -2.72 2.01
N THR A 186 -16.49 -1.97 1.16
CA THR A 186 -17.66 -2.44 0.41
C THR A 186 -17.27 -2.81 -1.00
N LEU A 187 -17.55 -4.04 -1.42
CA LEU A 187 -17.42 -4.49 -2.81
C LEU A 187 -18.79 -4.45 -3.47
N GLU A 188 -18.87 -3.89 -4.67
CA GLU A 188 -20.04 -3.91 -5.52
C GLU A 188 -19.76 -4.73 -6.77
N PHE A 189 -20.69 -5.62 -7.10
CA PHE A 189 -20.57 -6.56 -8.21
C PHE A 189 -21.38 -6.09 -9.41
N CYS A 190 -20.98 -6.51 -10.62
CA CYS A 190 -21.65 -6.14 -11.88
C CYS A 190 -23.15 -6.49 -11.90
N ASN A 191 -23.56 -7.55 -11.19
CA ASN A 191 -24.97 -7.94 -11.04
C ASN A 191 -25.78 -7.06 -10.06
N GLY A 192 -25.17 -6.02 -9.48
CA GLY A 192 -25.80 -5.09 -8.52
C GLY A 192 -25.83 -5.57 -7.07
N SER A 193 -25.28 -6.74 -6.77
CA SER A 193 -25.10 -7.20 -5.38
C SER A 193 -23.90 -6.52 -4.72
N THR A 194 -23.85 -6.56 -3.38
CA THR A 194 -22.76 -5.97 -2.60
C THR A 194 -22.27 -6.93 -1.52
N LEU A 195 -21.01 -6.75 -1.12
CA LEU A 195 -20.38 -7.46 0.00
C LEU A 195 -19.64 -6.48 0.89
N GLU A 196 -20.03 -6.42 2.16
CA GLU A 196 -19.29 -5.68 3.18
C GLU A 196 -18.21 -6.56 3.80
N VAL A 197 -16.96 -6.11 3.70
CA VAL A 197 -15.77 -6.82 4.19
C VAL A 197 -15.21 -6.08 5.38
N ARG A 198 -15.00 -6.78 6.50
CA ARG A 198 -14.38 -6.18 7.68
C ARG A 198 -12.89 -5.96 7.48
N ASN A 199 -12.44 -4.76 7.82
CA ASN A 199 -11.03 -4.39 7.94
C ASN A 199 -10.58 -4.64 9.38
N ILE A 200 -9.58 -5.50 9.55
CA ILE A 200 -9.07 -5.93 10.85
C ILE A 200 -7.67 -5.37 11.02
N ALA A 201 -7.44 -4.62 12.10
CA ALA A 201 -6.10 -4.28 12.54
C ALA A 201 -5.52 -5.42 13.38
N THR A 202 -4.37 -5.95 12.98
CA THR A 202 -3.63 -6.98 13.72
C THR A 202 -2.33 -6.42 14.23
N LEU A 203 -2.05 -6.63 15.52
CA LEU A 203 -0.81 -6.21 16.15
C LEU A 203 0.36 -7.03 15.61
N ARG A 204 1.44 -6.35 15.21
CA ARG A 204 2.69 -7.01 14.77
C ARG A 204 3.56 -7.47 15.94
N SER A 205 3.33 -6.96 17.15
CA SER A 205 4.06 -7.33 18.36
C SER A 205 3.13 -7.75 19.50
N PRO A 206 3.40 -8.86 20.21
CA PRO A 206 2.60 -9.30 21.34
C PRO A 206 2.71 -8.39 22.57
N ASN A 207 3.73 -7.51 22.64
CA ASN A 207 4.00 -6.64 23.80
C ASN A 207 3.47 -5.22 23.62
N PHE A 208 2.33 -5.06 22.92
CA PHE A 208 1.74 -3.73 22.68
C PHE A 208 0.93 -3.27 23.90
N GLU A 209 1.51 -2.39 24.71
CA GLU A 209 0.91 -1.87 25.96
C GLU A 209 0.50 -0.38 25.89
N ALA A 210 0.57 0.22 24.69
CA ALA A 210 0.26 1.63 24.49
C ALA A 210 -1.22 1.94 24.79
N LYS A 211 -1.47 2.98 25.58
CA LYS A 211 -2.83 3.39 26.01
C LYS A 211 -3.39 4.57 25.23
N ASN A 212 -2.51 5.29 24.52
CA ASN A 212 -2.86 6.48 23.76
C ASN A 212 -1.82 6.71 22.64
N GLY A 213 -2.07 7.69 21.77
CA GLY A 213 -1.20 7.96 20.63
C GLY A 213 0.23 8.40 20.98
N LYS A 214 0.46 9.00 22.16
CA LYS A 214 1.80 9.35 22.62
C LYS A 214 2.60 8.09 22.99
N ASP A 215 1.98 7.14 23.68
CA ASP A 215 2.64 5.88 24.05
C ASP A 215 3.07 5.11 22.78
N VAL A 216 2.23 5.10 21.74
CA VAL A 216 2.59 4.50 20.43
C VAL A 216 3.79 5.23 19.82
N PHE A 217 3.78 6.56 19.80
CA PHE A 217 4.90 7.34 19.29
C PHE A 217 6.20 7.03 20.05
N ASP A 218 6.17 7.04 21.38
CA ASP A 218 7.35 6.77 22.21
C ASP A 218 7.89 5.34 22.03
N LEU A 219 7.00 4.37 21.82
CA LEU A 219 7.36 2.96 21.62
C LEU A 219 8.01 2.70 20.27
N TYR A 220 7.59 3.41 19.22
CA TYR A 220 7.99 3.11 17.83
C TYR A 220 8.82 4.19 17.15
N ARG A 221 9.03 5.37 17.77
CA ARG A 221 9.83 6.44 17.17
C ARG A 221 11.20 5.91 16.76
N VAL A 222 11.60 6.27 15.54
CA VAL A 222 12.94 5.98 15.05
C VAL A 222 13.91 6.92 15.79
N ILE A 223 14.74 6.36 16.67
CA ILE A 223 15.83 7.10 17.29
C ILE A 223 17.02 6.97 16.36
N VAL A 224 17.25 7.99 15.53
CA VAL A 224 18.53 8.09 14.81
C VAL A 224 19.57 8.58 15.83
N GLN A 225 20.56 7.74 16.13
CA GLN A 225 21.69 8.08 16.99
C GLN A 225 22.86 8.62 16.18
#